data_AF-A0A2A3C912-F1
#
_entry.id   AF-A0A2A3C912-F1
#
_cell.length_a   1.000
_cell.length_b   1.000
_cell.length_c   1.000
_cell.angle_alpha   90.00
_cell.angle_beta   90.00
_cell.angle_gamma   90.00
#
_symmetry.space_group_name_H-M   'P 1'
#
loop_
_entity.id
_entity.type
_entity.pdbx_description
1 polymer ?
#
loop_
_entity_poly.entity_id
_entity_poly.type
_entity_poly.pdbx_seq_one_letter_code
_entity_poly.pdbx_strand_id
1 'polypeptide(L)'
;MDRPAMASVFRMRHAPASISGVRSLGRGQANPIFHSRPLGEAIRVIAQADGQYDLIAVAITYGDRSTPPLGGREIRLLWAEYGQRWLEA
;
A
#
# COMPACT_ATOMS: atom_id res chain seq x y z
N MET A 1 -3.19 3.97 -13.30
CA MET A 1 -3.73 2.60 -13.32
C MET A 1 -5.13 2.66 -13.87
N ASP A 2 -5.49 1.77 -14.80
CA ASP A 2 -6.85 1.66 -15.33
C ASP A 2 -7.74 0.79 -14.43
N ARG A 3 -9.04 0.77 -14.71
CA ARG A 3 -10.01 0.04 -13.89
C ARG A 3 -9.81 -1.48 -13.89
N PRO A 4 -9.55 -2.14 -15.05
CA PRO A 4 -9.24 -3.57 -15.06
C PRO A 4 -8.01 -3.93 -14.22
N ALA A 5 -6.93 -3.15 -14.29
CA ALA A 5 -5.74 -3.37 -13.46
C ALA A 5 -6.06 -3.21 -11.97
N MET A 6 -6.79 -2.17 -11.58
CA MET A 6 -7.17 -1.98 -10.17
C MET A 6 -8.03 -3.15 -9.64
N ALA A 7 -8.95 -3.67 -10.46
CA ALA A 7 -9.77 -4.83 -10.10
C ALA A 7 -8.92 -6.10 -9.89
N SER A 8 -7.88 -6.30 -10.70
CA SER A 8 -6.92 -7.41 -10.51
C SER A 8 -6.16 -7.28 -9.19
N VAL A 9 -5.67 -6.09 -8.87
CA VAL A 9 -5.00 -5.83 -7.57
C VAL A 9 -5.97 -6.09 -6.40
N PHE A 10 -7.23 -5.63 -6.51
CA PHE A 10 -8.24 -5.90 -5.49
C PHE A 10 -8.51 -7.40 -5.28
N ARG A 11 -8.51 -8.21 -6.35
CA ARG A 11 -8.62 -9.67 -6.24
C ARG A 11 -7.42 -10.28 -5.49
N MET A 12 -6.24 -9.71 -5.64
CA MET A 12 -5.00 -10.14 -4.98
C MET A 12 -4.84 -9.61 -3.54
N ARG A 13 -5.84 -8.94 -2.96
CA ARG A 13 -5.78 -8.31 -1.63
C ARG A 13 -5.29 -9.19 -0.48
N HIS A 14 -5.40 -10.50 -0.63
CA HIS A 14 -4.98 -11.50 0.36
C HIS A 14 -3.51 -11.94 0.20
N ALA A 15 -2.86 -11.56 -0.90
CA ALA A 15 -1.48 -11.92 -1.17
C ALA A 15 -0.54 -11.26 -0.15
N PRO A 16 0.57 -11.92 0.22
CA PRO A 16 1.58 -11.31 1.07
C PRO A 16 2.19 -10.09 0.38
N ALA A 17 2.36 -9.02 1.15
CA ALA A 17 2.91 -7.76 0.69
C ALA A 17 3.92 -7.20 1.70
N SER A 18 4.86 -6.40 1.19
CA SER A 18 5.85 -5.67 1.99
C SER A 18 5.87 -4.20 1.60
N ILE A 19 5.89 -3.34 2.61
CA ILE A 19 5.96 -1.88 2.46
C ILE A 19 7.42 -1.44 2.59
N SER A 20 7.87 -0.56 1.71
CA SER A 20 9.20 0.06 1.77
C SER A 20 9.14 1.55 1.43
N GLY A 21 10.22 2.28 1.70
CA GLY A 21 10.35 3.69 1.32
C GLY A 21 9.56 4.69 2.17
N VAL A 22 9.03 4.26 3.33
CA VAL A 22 8.35 5.13 4.29
C VAL A 22 9.37 5.73 5.26
N ARG A 23 9.30 7.04 5.48
CA ARG A 23 10.17 7.76 6.43
C ARG A 23 9.34 8.50 7.47
N SER A 24 9.81 8.61 8.69
CA SER A 24 9.13 9.42 9.71
C SER A 24 9.35 10.92 9.48
N LEU A 25 8.31 11.73 9.69
CA LEU A 25 8.38 13.19 9.62
C LEU A 25 8.97 13.82 10.90
N GLY A 26 9.09 13.06 11.99
CA GLY A 26 9.65 13.53 13.26
C GLY A 26 11.19 13.44 13.31
N ARG A 27 11.87 14.50 13.78
CA ARG A 27 13.32 14.44 14.03
C ARG A 27 13.63 13.35 15.07
N GLY A 28 14.47 12.40 14.70
CA GLY A 28 14.92 11.32 15.59
C GLY A 28 14.01 10.10 15.67
N GLN A 29 12.92 10.03 14.89
CA GLN A 29 12.13 8.81 14.79
C GLN A 29 12.75 7.82 13.80
N ALA A 30 12.82 6.54 14.19
CA ALA A 30 13.23 5.48 13.28
C ALA A 30 12.23 5.33 12.14
N ASN A 31 12.71 4.92 10.96
CA ASN A 31 11.81 4.53 9.87
C ASN A 31 10.93 3.36 10.34
N PRO A 32 9.63 3.37 10.04
CA PRO A 32 8.75 2.28 10.44
C PRO A 32 9.17 0.98 9.75
N ILE A 33 9.27 -0.08 10.54
CA ILE A 33 9.47 -1.44 10.04
C ILE A 33 8.09 -2.08 9.88
N PHE A 34 7.71 -2.37 8.65
CA PHE A 34 6.46 -3.07 8.37
C PHE A 34 6.75 -4.55 8.12
N HIS A 35 6.26 -5.41 9.00
CA HIS A 35 6.21 -6.84 8.73
C HIS A 35 5.29 -7.15 7.55
N SER A 36 5.53 -8.32 6.92
CA SER A 36 4.68 -8.82 5.85
C SER A 36 3.22 -8.90 6.31
N ARG A 37 2.31 -8.45 5.45
CA ARG A 37 0.87 -8.38 5.71
C ARG A 37 0.10 -8.59 4.40
N PRO A 38 -1.20 -8.90 4.45
CA PRO A 38 -2.04 -8.92 3.25
C PRO A 38 -1.99 -7.59 2.49
N LEU A 39 -1.96 -7.66 1.17
CA LEU A 39 -1.90 -6.49 0.28
C LEU A 39 -2.97 -5.43 0.58
N GLY A 40 -4.21 -5.84 0.84
CA GLY A 40 -5.29 -4.91 1.19
C GLY A 40 -5.00 -4.14 2.47
N GLU A 41 -4.42 -4.80 3.46
CA GLU A 41 -4.00 -4.17 4.72
C GLU A 41 -2.81 -3.23 4.50
N ALA A 42 -1.85 -3.61 3.66
CA ALA A 42 -0.73 -2.76 3.31
C ALA A 42 -1.18 -1.47 2.62
N ILE A 43 -2.11 -1.58 1.67
CA ILE A 43 -2.71 -0.42 0.98
C ILE A 43 -3.45 0.46 1.97
N ARG A 44 -4.27 -0.13 2.87
CA ARG A 44 -4.99 0.61 3.91
C ARG A 44 -4.03 1.41 4.80
N VAL A 45 -2.96 0.77 5.28
CA VAL A 45 -1.98 1.42 6.16
C VAL A 45 -1.36 2.64 5.50
N ILE A 46 -0.92 2.52 4.24
CA ILE A 46 -0.34 3.67 3.53
C ILE A 46 -1.40 4.73 3.20
N ALA A 47 -2.61 4.33 2.83
CA ALA A 47 -3.68 5.28 2.51
C ALA A 47 -4.14 6.09 3.74
N GLN A 48 -4.03 5.53 4.94
CA GLN A 48 -4.40 6.18 6.21
C GLN A 48 -3.21 6.84 6.93
N ALA A 49 -1.99 6.70 6.40
CA ALA A 49 -0.75 7.21 6.97
C ALA A 49 -0.45 8.68 6.60
N ASP A 50 -1.33 9.35 5.86
CA ASP A 50 -1.08 10.71 5.39
C ASP A 50 -0.87 11.68 6.56
N GLY A 51 0.13 12.55 6.45
CA GLY A 51 0.55 13.46 7.51
C GLY A 51 1.32 12.82 8.69
N GLN A 52 1.38 11.48 8.79
CA GLN A 52 2.17 10.79 9.83
C GLN A 52 3.58 10.45 9.34
N TYR A 53 3.72 10.17 8.04
CA TYR A 53 4.98 9.75 7.42
C TYR A 53 5.24 10.50 6.11
N ASP A 54 6.51 10.62 5.73
CA ASP A 54 6.91 10.96 4.38
C ASP A 54 6.77 9.70 3.50
N LEU A 55 5.86 9.81 2.53
CA LEU A 55 5.45 8.76 1.63
C LEU A 55 5.92 9.02 0.18
N ILE A 56 6.83 9.97 -0.05
CA ILE A 56 7.30 10.33 -1.42
C ILE A 56 7.86 9.12 -2.16
N ALA A 57 8.61 8.26 -1.47
CA ALA A 57 9.26 7.09 -2.05
C ALA A 57 8.57 5.76 -1.68
N VAL A 58 7.31 5.80 -1.21
CA VAL A 58 6.62 4.59 -0.75
C VAL A 58 6.38 3.61 -1.90
N ALA A 59 6.65 2.34 -1.62
CA ALA A 59 6.34 1.23 -2.51
C ALA A 59 5.75 0.04 -1.73
N ILE A 60 4.79 -0.65 -2.34
CA ILE A 60 4.28 -1.94 -1.87
C ILE A 60 4.65 -3.00 -2.90
N THR A 61 5.47 -3.96 -2.48
CA THR A 61 5.76 -5.18 -3.26
C THR A 61 4.79 -6.28 -2.83
N TYR A 62 4.28 -7.05 -3.78
CA TYR A 62 3.26 -8.07 -3.54
C TYR A 62 3.26 -9.10 -4.67
N GLY A 63 2.70 -10.29 -4.39
CA GLY A 63 2.72 -11.37 -5.37
C GLY A 63 4.14 -11.88 -5.62
N ASP A 64 4.47 -12.14 -6.88
CA ASP A 64 5.79 -12.62 -7.29
C ASP A 64 6.72 -11.47 -7.73
N ARG A 65 7.97 -11.82 -8.07
CA ARG A 65 8.98 -10.85 -8.52
C ARG A 65 8.68 -10.20 -9.87
N SER A 66 7.74 -10.75 -10.64
CA SER A 66 7.33 -10.19 -11.94
C SER A 66 6.24 -9.12 -11.78
N THR A 67 5.57 -9.11 -10.64
CA THR A 67 4.48 -8.17 -10.34
C THR A 67 5.06 -6.78 -10.04
N PRO A 68 4.70 -5.73 -10.80
CA PRO A 68 5.18 -4.38 -10.53
C PRO A 68 4.71 -3.88 -9.15
N PRO A 69 5.59 -3.22 -8.36
CA PRO A 69 5.20 -2.66 -7.08
C PRO A 69 4.19 -1.51 -7.25
N LEU A 70 3.38 -1.28 -6.22
CA LEU A 70 2.47 -0.12 -6.16
C LEU A 70 3.19 1.07 -5.54
N GLY A 71 3.22 2.20 -6.24
CA GLY A 71 3.68 3.47 -5.69
C GLY A 71 2.57 4.22 -4.97
N GLY A 72 2.92 5.31 -4.29
CA GLY A 72 1.97 6.14 -3.54
C GLY A 72 0.75 6.61 -4.35
N ARG A 73 0.92 6.85 -5.65
CA ARG A 73 -0.21 7.24 -6.53
C ARG A 73 -1.16 6.07 -6.80
N GLU A 74 -0.66 4.88 -7.14
CA GLU A 74 -1.53 3.71 -7.34
C GLU A 74 -2.27 3.35 -6.05
N ILE A 75 -1.58 3.40 -4.91
CA ILE A 75 -2.15 3.10 -3.59
C ILE A 75 -3.37 4.00 -3.30
N ARG A 76 -3.25 5.32 -3.55
CA ARG A 76 -4.36 6.26 -3.35
C ARG A 76 -5.54 5.98 -4.29
N LEU A 77 -5.28 5.67 -5.57
CA LEU A 77 -6.33 5.33 -6.53
C LEU A 77 -7.07 4.05 -6.13
N LEU A 78 -6.33 3.02 -5.71
CA LEU A 78 -6.88 1.75 -5.25
C LEU A 78 -7.73 1.92 -4.01
N TRP A 79 -7.27 2.70 -3.03
CA TRP A 79 -8.03 2.99 -1.83
C TRP A 79 -9.30 3.78 -2.13
N ALA A 80 -9.25 4.75 -3.04
CA ALA A 80 -10.43 5.51 -3.46
C ALA A 80 -11.49 4.64 -4.15
N GLU A 81 -11.08 3.70 -5.01
CA GLU A 81 -12.02 2.84 -5.75
C GLU A 81 -12.55 1.66 -4.90
N TYR A 82 -11.70 1.04 -4.06
CA TYR A 82 -12.01 -0.22 -3.39
C TYR A 82 -11.95 -0.17 -1.85
N GLY A 83 -11.57 0.95 -1.24
CA GLY A 83 -11.36 1.07 0.21
C GLY A 83 -12.54 0.61 1.04
N GLN A 84 -13.77 0.99 0.69
CA GLN A 84 -14.98 0.54 1.38
C GLN A 84 -15.14 -0.98 1.34
N ARG A 85 -14.92 -1.59 0.18
CA ARG A 85 -15.00 -3.05 -0.01
C ARG A 85 -13.90 -3.82 0.72
N TRP A 86 -12.81 -3.15 1.12
CA TRP A 86 -11.78 -3.73 1.99
C TRP A 86 -12.14 -3.68 3.48
N LEU A 87 -13.12 -2.85 3.87
CA LEU A 87 -13.63 -2.74 5.24
C LEU A 87 -14.79 -3.70 5.53
N GLU A 88 -15.44 -4.22 4.49
CA GLU A 88 -16.58 -5.16 4.56
C GLU A 88 -16.18 -6.62 4.80
N ALA A 89 -14.95 -6.88 5.30
CA ALA A 89 -14.42 -8.22 5.56
C ALA A 89 -14.68 -8.69 6.99
#